data_AF-A0A2V2QD47-F1
#
_entry.id   AF-A0A2V2QD47-F1
#
_cell.length_a   1.000
_cell.length_b   1.000
_cell.length_c   1.000
_cell.angle_alpha   90.00
_cell.angle_beta   90.00
_cell.angle_gamma   90.00
#
_symmetry.space_group_name_H-M   'P 1'
#
loop_
_entity.id
_entity.type
_entity.pdbx_description
1 polymer ?
#
loop_
_entity_poly.entity_id
_entity_poly.type
_entity_poly.pdbx_seq_one_letter_code
_entity_poly.pdbx_strand_id
1 'polypeptide(L)'
;MPRPLRSADGDAVVHGWTAAEFLDGRTGPQRQWSGVLAAGRALHAALREEPRPDFLDRRTHPWAVADRVAWGERESDVVAELAEPLALLLSRRRPVEATAQLVHGDLAGNVLLAPGRDPVVIDFTPYWRPPLYAEAVVIVDGLLWYDLPPGLLAAGAGDPRRRQMLIRALIFRLVALSGLAGPSWSAGEKEAARFLTVAEAIERG
;
A
#
# COMPACT_ATOMS: atom_id res chain seq x y z
N MET A 1 -16.46 -5.00 -5.92
CA MET A 1 -15.32 -5.45 -6.74
C MET A 1 -15.88 -6.02 -8.04
N PRO A 2 -15.22 -5.85 -9.19
CA PRO A 2 -15.70 -6.41 -10.46
C PRO A 2 -15.76 -7.94 -10.42
N ARG A 3 -16.86 -8.52 -10.91
CA ARG A 3 -17.01 -9.97 -11.04
C ARG A 3 -15.98 -10.54 -12.03
N PRO A 4 -15.18 -11.55 -11.65
CA PRO A 4 -14.33 -12.26 -12.61
C PRO A 4 -15.16 -12.94 -13.70
N LEU A 5 -14.69 -12.88 -14.94
CA LEU A 5 -15.29 -13.57 -16.08
C LEU A 5 -14.61 -14.92 -16.29
N ARG A 6 -15.37 -15.91 -16.75
CA ARG A 6 -14.86 -17.25 -17.09
C ARG A 6 -14.64 -17.36 -18.60
N SER A 7 -13.67 -18.17 -19.00
CA SER A 7 -13.49 -18.58 -20.39
C SER A 7 -14.69 -19.40 -20.87
N ALA A 8 -14.77 -19.66 -22.19
CA ALA A 8 -15.77 -20.58 -22.74
C ALA A 8 -15.69 -21.99 -22.10
N ASP A 9 -14.49 -22.38 -21.65
CA ASP A 9 -14.21 -23.66 -20.98
C ASP A 9 -14.41 -23.60 -19.45
N GLY A 10 -14.79 -22.44 -18.89
CA GLY A 10 -15.07 -22.26 -17.46
C GLY A 10 -13.88 -21.82 -16.61
N ASP A 11 -12.71 -21.61 -17.21
CA ASP A 11 -11.48 -21.21 -16.51
C ASP A 11 -11.52 -19.75 -16.07
N ALA A 12 -10.95 -19.45 -14.89
CA ALA A 12 -10.74 -18.07 -14.45
C ALA A 12 -9.46 -17.44 -15.02
N VAL A 13 -8.48 -18.27 -15.41
CA VAL A 13 -7.17 -17.84 -15.89
C VAL A 13 -6.85 -18.62 -17.16
N VAL A 14 -6.56 -17.93 -18.26
CA VAL A 14 -6.19 -18.55 -19.54
C VAL A 14 -4.83 -17.99 -19.97
N HIS A 15 -3.79 -18.85 -20.02
CA HIS A 15 -2.43 -18.45 -20.36
C HIS A 15 -1.90 -17.23 -19.58
N GLY A 16 -2.24 -17.13 -18.29
CA GLY A 16 -1.86 -16.03 -17.41
C GLY A 16 -2.75 -14.78 -17.50
N TRP A 17 -3.77 -14.78 -18.36
CA TRP A 17 -4.74 -13.71 -18.47
C TRP A 17 -5.98 -13.97 -17.63
N THR A 18 -6.49 -12.91 -17.01
CA THR A 18 -7.78 -12.87 -16.33
C THR A 18 -8.65 -11.79 -16.96
N ALA A 19 -9.97 -11.95 -16.90
CA ALA A 19 -10.92 -10.91 -17.29
C ALA A 19 -11.93 -10.68 -16.15
N ALA A 20 -12.45 -9.47 -16.06
CA ALA A 20 -13.50 -9.10 -15.12
C ALA A 20 -14.50 -8.16 -15.81
N GLU A 21 -15.70 -8.03 -15.23
CA GLU A 21 -16.70 -7.10 -15.76
C GLU A 21 -16.18 -5.64 -15.76
N PHE A 22 -16.58 -4.88 -16.76
CA PHE A 22 -16.31 -3.44 -16.78
C PHE A 22 -17.27 -2.72 -15.85
N LEU A 23 -16.74 -1.84 -14.99
CA LEU A 23 -17.53 -1.00 -14.10
C LEU A 23 -17.14 0.47 -14.31
N ASP A 24 -18.15 1.34 -14.49
CA ASP A 24 -17.89 2.77 -14.66
C ASP A 24 -17.30 3.38 -13.38
N GLY A 25 -16.42 4.34 -13.58
CA GLY A 25 -15.85 5.17 -12.53
C GLY A 25 -14.51 5.70 -12.98
N ARG A 26 -13.89 6.50 -12.13
CA ARG A 26 -12.51 6.93 -12.35
C ARG A 26 -11.66 6.49 -11.16
N THR A 27 -10.41 6.12 -11.43
CA THR A 27 -9.46 5.70 -10.41
C THR A 27 -9.22 6.83 -9.41
N GLY A 28 -9.30 6.51 -8.12
CA GLY A 28 -9.06 7.41 -7.02
C GLY A 28 -7.61 7.88 -6.90
N PRO A 29 -7.30 8.71 -5.89
CA PRO A 29 -8.23 9.21 -4.89
C PRO A 29 -9.05 10.41 -5.38
N GLN A 30 -8.60 11.17 -6.39
CA GLN A 30 -9.30 12.37 -6.92
C GLN A 30 -9.87 13.32 -5.84
N ARG A 31 -9.09 13.53 -4.76
CA ARG A 31 -9.49 14.27 -3.53
C ARG A 31 -10.60 13.62 -2.69
N GLN A 32 -11.14 12.47 -3.10
CA GLN A 32 -12.17 11.67 -2.41
C GLN A 32 -11.56 10.58 -1.51
N TRP A 33 -10.59 10.96 -0.69
CA TRP A 33 -9.86 10.06 0.20
C TRP A 33 -10.73 9.27 1.17
N SER A 34 -11.82 9.88 1.67
CA SER A 34 -12.77 9.21 2.56
C SER A 34 -13.44 8.01 1.89
N GLY A 35 -13.74 8.11 0.60
CA GLY A 35 -14.30 7.02 -0.20
C GLY A 35 -13.32 5.85 -0.35
N VAL A 36 -12.05 6.15 -0.63
CA VAL A 36 -10.98 5.13 -0.73
C VAL A 36 -10.80 4.40 0.60
N LEU A 37 -10.68 5.15 1.71
CA LEU A 37 -10.51 4.58 3.05
C LEU A 37 -11.74 3.77 3.49
N ALA A 38 -12.95 4.25 3.20
CA ALA A 38 -14.18 3.53 3.51
C ALA A 38 -14.28 2.21 2.71
N ALA A 39 -13.95 2.23 1.43
CA ALA A 39 -13.91 1.04 0.58
C ALA A 39 -12.90 0.01 1.09
N GLY A 40 -11.70 0.47 1.47
CA GLY A 40 -10.66 -0.37 2.08
C GLY A 40 -11.14 -1.05 3.36
N ARG A 41 -11.71 -0.27 4.30
CA ARG A 41 -12.24 -0.81 5.55
C ARG A 41 -13.37 -1.84 5.32
N ALA A 42 -14.28 -1.55 4.39
CA ALA A 42 -15.36 -2.48 4.05
C ALA A 42 -14.79 -3.79 3.47
N LEU A 43 -13.81 -3.70 2.58
CA LEU A 43 -13.13 -4.87 2.03
C LEU A 43 -12.44 -5.70 3.12
N HIS A 44 -11.62 -5.09 3.98
CA HIS A 44 -10.90 -5.83 5.02
C HIS A 44 -11.84 -6.44 6.06
N ALA A 45 -12.95 -5.76 6.39
CA ALA A 45 -13.98 -6.34 7.23
C ALA A 45 -14.58 -7.62 6.62
N ALA A 46 -14.83 -7.63 5.30
CA ALA A 46 -15.34 -8.80 4.58
C ALA A 46 -14.31 -9.93 4.48
N LEU A 47 -13.01 -9.63 4.51
CA LEU A 47 -11.91 -10.60 4.42
C LEU A 47 -11.42 -11.12 5.78
N ARG A 48 -12.06 -10.73 6.89
CA ARG A 48 -11.54 -10.99 8.24
C ARG A 48 -11.31 -12.47 8.55
N GLU A 49 -12.21 -13.32 8.08
CA GLU A 49 -12.21 -14.76 8.36
C GLU A 49 -11.51 -15.57 7.26
N GLU A 50 -10.98 -14.90 6.23
CA GLU A 50 -10.27 -15.58 5.15
C GLU A 50 -8.88 -16.05 5.64
N PRO A 51 -8.50 -17.31 5.33
CA PRO A 51 -7.22 -17.84 5.74
C PRO A 51 -6.07 -17.13 5.00
N ARG A 52 -4.87 -17.15 5.60
CA ARG A 52 -3.66 -16.66 4.93
C ARG A 52 -3.36 -17.50 3.68
N PRO A 53 -3.27 -16.91 2.48
CA PRO A 53 -2.91 -17.67 1.29
C PRO A 53 -1.42 -18.05 1.26
N ASP A 54 -1.12 -19.33 1.07
CA ASP A 54 0.27 -19.87 1.05
C ASP A 54 1.14 -19.26 -0.06
N PHE A 55 0.53 -18.78 -1.15
CA PHE A 55 1.30 -18.16 -2.23
C PHE A 55 1.99 -16.86 -1.83
N LEU A 56 1.54 -16.19 -0.75
CA LEU A 56 2.13 -14.92 -0.33
C LEU A 56 3.62 -15.07 0.01
N ASP A 57 4.02 -16.22 0.54
CA ASP A 57 5.40 -16.51 0.95
C ASP A 57 6.33 -16.75 -0.24
N ARG A 58 5.78 -17.22 -1.36
CA ARG A 58 6.54 -17.53 -2.58
C ARG A 58 6.84 -16.30 -3.44
N ARG A 59 6.22 -15.15 -3.15
CA ARG A 59 6.39 -13.93 -3.96
C ARG A 59 7.77 -13.32 -3.75
N THR A 60 8.48 -13.07 -4.83
CA THR A 60 9.85 -12.50 -4.83
C THR A 60 9.95 -11.14 -5.53
N HIS A 61 8.86 -10.64 -6.11
CA HIS A 61 8.82 -9.33 -6.78
C HIS A 61 9.15 -8.17 -5.82
N PRO A 62 9.55 -6.98 -6.34
CA PRO A 62 9.99 -5.85 -5.53
C PRO A 62 9.07 -5.48 -4.37
N TRP A 63 7.76 -5.43 -4.58
CA TRP A 63 6.81 -5.12 -3.52
C TRP A 63 6.74 -6.20 -2.41
N ALA A 64 6.92 -7.49 -2.73
CA ALA A 64 6.95 -8.54 -1.70
C ALA A 64 8.24 -8.46 -0.86
N VAL A 65 9.36 -8.06 -1.49
CA VAL A 65 10.59 -7.75 -0.76
C VAL A 65 10.37 -6.55 0.15
N ALA A 66 9.80 -5.47 -0.37
CA ALA A 66 9.54 -4.24 0.37
C ALA A 66 8.61 -4.46 1.57
N ASP A 67 7.58 -5.29 1.42
CA ASP A 67 6.68 -5.66 2.51
C ASP A 67 7.46 -6.38 3.63
N ARG A 68 8.25 -7.41 3.30
CA ARG A 68 9.09 -8.09 4.30
C ARG A 68 10.11 -7.15 4.96
N VAL A 69 10.70 -6.23 4.20
CA VAL A 69 11.62 -5.23 4.75
C VAL A 69 10.90 -4.28 5.70
N ALA A 70 9.72 -3.77 5.34
CA ALA A 70 8.92 -2.92 6.21
C ALA A 70 8.62 -3.59 7.56
N TRP A 71 8.30 -4.89 7.52
CA TRP A 71 7.96 -5.68 8.70
C TRP A 71 9.15 -6.28 9.46
N GLY A 72 10.38 -6.07 8.97
CA GLY A 72 11.60 -6.56 9.63
C GLY A 72 11.80 -8.07 9.46
N GLU A 73 11.13 -8.67 8.49
CA GLU A 73 11.22 -10.09 8.14
C GLU A 73 12.38 -10.36 7.14
N ARG A 74 12.95 -9.29 6.57
CA ARG A 74 14.06 -9.34 5.61
C ARG A 74 14.86 -8.05 5.63
N GLU A 75 16.15 -8.13 5.36
CA GLU A 75 17.01 -7.00 5.03
C GLU A 75 17.13 -6.84 3.51
N SER A 76 17.34 -5.60 3.05
CA SER A 76 17.57 -5.30 1.64
C SER A 76 18.39 -4.03 1.51
N ASP A 77 19.34 -4.07 0.59
CA ASP A 77 19.97 -2.86 0.09
C ASP A 77 19.00 -2.13 -0.84
N VAL A 78 19.21 -0.82 -0.96
CA VAL A 78 18.53 0.07 -1.90
C VAL A 78 19.56 0.85 -2.70
N VAL A 79 19.14 1.50 -3.78
CA VAL A 79 19.98 2.44 -4.53
C VAL A 79 20.54 3.51 -3.58
N ALA A 80 21.76 3.97 -3.84
CA ALA A 80 22.55 4.79 -2.91
C ALA A 80 21.79 6.04 -2.43
N GLU A 81 21.03 6.67 -3.33
CA GLU A 81 20.23 7.86 -3.08
C GLU A 81 19.12 7.64 -2.03
N LEU A 82 18.63 6.41 -1.88
CA LEU A 82 17.58 6.07 -0.92
C LEU A 82 18.11 5.43 0.37
N ALA A 83 19.43 5.23 0.48
CA ALA A 83 20.04 4.59 1.64
C ALA A 83 19.85 5.41 2.93
N GLU A 84 20.05 6.74 2.88
CA GLU A 84 19.86 7.61 4.04
C GLU A 84 18.39 7.64 4.52
N PRO A 85 17.38 7.92 3.66
CA PRO A 85 15.99 7.88 4.09
C PRO A 85 15.57 6.51 4.63
N LEU A 86 16.06 5.41 4.04
CA LEU A 86 15.79 4.06 4.56
C LEU A 86 16.39 3.87 5.95
N ALA A 87 17.66 4.23 6.15
CA ALA A 87 18.34 4.10 7.45
C ALA A 87 17.60 4.89 8.54
N LEU A 88 17.15 6.12 8.21
CA LEU A 88 16.33 6.92 9.11
C LEU A 88 15.03 6.20 9.50
N LEU A 89 14.29 5.68 8.52
CA LEU A 89 13.02 4.99 8.79
C LEU A 89 13.21 3.69 9.59
N LEU A 90 14.24 2.91 9.27
CA LEU A 90 14.58 1.71 10.03
C LEU A 90 14.93 2.04 11.48
N SER A 91 15.66 3.14 11.74
CA SER A 91 15.97 3.60 13.09
C SER A 91 14.74 4.02 13.92
N ARG A 92 13.65 4.44 13.25
CA ARG A 92 12.38 4.87 13.87
C ARG A 92 11.35 3.74 13.97
N ARG A 93 11.53 2.67 13.22
CA ARG A 93 10.67 1.48 13.31
C ARG A 93 10.79 0.86 14.70
N ARG A 94 9.64 0.56 15.29
CA ARG A 94 9.50 -0.15 16.57
C ARG A 94 8.57 -1.35 16.39
N PRO A 95 8.71 -2.39 17.22
CA PRO A 95 7.74 -3.50 17.25
C PRO A 95 6.31 -2.98 17.45
N VAL A 96 5.34 -3.71 16.89
CA VAL A 96 3.93 -3.38 17.01
C VAL A 96 3.14 -4.68 17.13
N GLU A 97 2.26 -4.73 18.13
CA GLU A 97 1.31 -5.83 18.28
C GLU A 97 0.02 -5.44 17.57
N ALA A 98 -0.30 -6.17 16.49
CA ALA A 98 -1.51 -5.98 15.72
C ALA A 98 -1.88 -7.27 14.99
N THR A 99 -3.17 -7.62 15.00
CA THR A 99 -3.67 -8.82 14.33
C THR A 99 -3.58 -8.66 12.81
N ALA A 100 -2.85 -9.55 12.17
CA ALA A 100 -2.76 -9.60 10.71
C ALA A 100 -3.96 -10.36 10.11
N GLN A 101 -4.37 -9.95 8.92
CA GLN A 101 -5.35 -10.65 8.09
C GLN A 101 -5.05 -10.38 6.61
N LEU A 102 -5.89 -10.89 5.72
CA LEU A 102 -5.80 -10.59 4.31
C LEU A 102 -6.23 -9.13 4.05
N VAL A 103 -5.32 -8.33 3.50
CA VAL A 103 -5.54 -6.91 3.18
C VAL A 103 -5.11 -6.58 1.76
N HIS A 104 -5.66 -5.51 1.21
CA HIS A 104 -5.20 -4.93 -0.05
C HIS A 104 -4.12 -3.87 0.20
N GLY A 105 -2.92 -4.06 -0.35
CA GLY A 105 -1.78 -3.17 -0.11
C GLY A 105 -1.56 -2.04 -1.12
N ASP A 106 -2.57 -1.68 -1.93
CA ASP A 106 -2.39 -0.68 -3.01
C ASP A 106 -3.70 0.05 -3.35
N LEU A 107 -4.43 0.54 -2.34
CA LEU A 107 -5.79 1.06 -2.55
C LEU A 107 -5.86 2.46 -3.19
N ALA A 108 -4.83 3.30 -3.08
CA ALA A 108 -4.93 4.72 -3.47
C ALA A 108 -5.35 4.92 -4.93
N GLY A 109 -4.78 4.13 -5.85
CA GLY A 109 -5.13 4.13 -7.28
C GLY A 109 -6.17 3.09 -7.70
N ASN A 110 -6.46 2.09 -6.84
CA ASN A 110 -7.24 0.90 -7.20
C ASN A 110 -8.65 0.90 -6.62
N VAL A 111 -9.24 2.10 -6.50
CA VAL A 111 -10.65 2.28 -6.18
C VAL A 111 -11.29 3.15 -7.26
N LEU A 112 -12.30 2.63 -7.94
CA LEU A 112 -13.12 3.39 -8.87
C LEU A 112 -14.18 4.17 -8.09
N LEU A 113 -14.29 5.46 -8.41
CA LEU A 113 -15.22 6.38 -7.79
C LEU A 113 -16.11 7.00 -8.88
N ALA A 114 -17.41 7.04 -8.60
CA ALA A 114 -18.42 7.65 -9.47
C ALA A 114 -19.50 8.35 -8.62
N PRO A 115 -20.03 9.51 -9.05
CA PRO A 115 -21.09 10.20 -8.32
C PRO A 115 -22.32 9.31 -8.11
N GLY A 116 -22.80 9.22 -6.87
CA GLY A 116 -24.01 8.46 -6.52
C GLY A 116 -23.88 6.94 -6.61
N ARG A 117 -22.67 6.39 -6.75
CA ARG A 117 -22.39 4.94 -6.74
C ARG A 117 -21.45 4.56 -5.62
N ASP A 118 -21.55 3.32 -5.16
CA ASP A 118 -20.61 2.77 -4.20
C ASP A 118 -19.20 2.66 -4.81
N PRO A 119 -18.14 2.94 -4.04
CA PRO A 119 -16.77 2.73 -4.51
C PRO A 119 -16.50 1.27 -4.89
N VAL A 120 -15.77 1.07 -5.97
CA VAL A 120 -15.42 -0.27 -6.44
C VAL A 120 -13.92 -0.48 -6.30
N VAL A 121 -13.52 -1.42 -5.44
CA VAL A 121 -12.12 -1.87 -5.38
C VAL A 121 -11.80 -2.75 -6.59
N ILE A 122 -10.71 -2.44 -7.28
CA ILE A 122 -10.13 -3.16 -8.42
C ILE A 122 -8.72 -3.65 -8.08
N ASP A 123 -8.07 -4.39 -8.99
CA ASP A 123 -6.64 -4.76 -8.91
C ASP A 123 -6.16 -5.23 -7.53
N PHE A 124 -6.92 -6.17 -6.97
CA PHE A 124 -6.70 -6.68 -5.62
C PHE A 124 -5.28 -7.20 -5.43
N THR A 125 -4.52 -6.51 -4.58
CA THR A 125 -3.11 -6.83 -4.31
C THR A 125 -2.96 -7.33 -2.86
N PRO A 126 -2.98 -8.66 -2.63
CA PRO A 126 -3.11 -9.24 -1.30
C PRO A 126 -1.81 -9.17 -0.48
N TYR A 127 -1.93 -8.89 0.82
CA TYR A 127 -0.88 -9.02 1.83
C TYR A 127 -1.48 -9.57 3.13
N TRP A 128 -0.64 -10.15 3.98
CA TRP A 128 -1.06 -10.65 5.29
C TRP A 128 -0.59 -9.72 6.41
N ARG A 129 -1.32 -8.61 6.62
CA ARG A 129 -0.95 -7.51 7.51
C ARG A 129 -2.18 -6.95 8.23
N PRO A 130 -2.01 -6.13 9.30
CA PRO A 130 -3.16 -5.49 9.94
C PRO A 130 -3.90 -4.54 9.00
N PRO A 131 -5.24 -4.40 9.08
CA PRO A 131 -5.99 -3.47 8.22
C PRO A 131 -5.53 -2.02 8.33
N LEU A 132 -5.11 -1.60 9.53
CA LEU A 132 -4.53 -0.27 9.78
C LEU A 132 -3.27 -0.01 8.92
N TYR A 133 -2.53 -1.05 8.56
CA TYR A 133 -1.40 -0.95 7.64
C TYR A 133 -1.84 -0.55 6.23
N ALA A 134 -2.92 -1.15 5.72
CA ALA A 134 -3.44 -0.81 4.39
C ALA A 134 -3.98 0.62 4.34
N GLU A 135 -4.61 1.12 5.42
CA GLU A 135 -4.97 2.54 5.53
C GLU A 135 -3.73 3.45 5.55
N ALA A 136 -2.67 3.04 6.26
CA ALA A 136 -1.42 3.79 6.29
C ALA A 136 -0.74 3.85 4.91
N VAL A 137 -0.83 2.80 4.09
CA VAL A 137 -0.35 2.83 2.70
C VAL A 137 -1.09 3.90 1.89
N VAL A 138 -2.42 3.99 2.00
CA VAL A 138 -3.20 5.05 1.32
C VAL A 138 -2.75 6.44 1.75
N ILE A 139 -2.54 6.65 3.05
CA ILE A 139 -2.09 7.95 3.58
C ILE A 139 -0.68 8.30 3.07
N VAL A 140 0.23 7.33 3.08
CA VAL A 140 1.62 7.52 2.61
C VAL A 140 1.66 7.79 1.11
N ASP A 141 0.86 7.08 0.30
CA ASP A 141 0.72 7.38 -1.13
C ASP A 141 0.25 8.82 -1.31
N GLY A 142 -0.70 9.24 -0.48
CA GLY A 142 -1.17 10.61 -0.44
C GLY A 142 -0.12 11.65 -0.09
N LEU A 143 0.84 11.33 0.77
CA LEU A 143 1.92 12.24 1.12
C LEU A 143 3.04 12.25 0.06
N LEU A 144 3.24 11.15 -0.65
CA LEU A 144 4.30 11.01 -1.65
C LEU A 144 3.90 11.54 -3.03
N TRP A 145 2.71 11.19 -3.52
CA TRP A 145 2.38 11.31 -4.94
C TRP A 145 1.07 12.02 -5.24
N TYR A 146 0.31 12.38 -4.21
CA TYR A 146 -0.97 13.07 -4.37
C TYR A 146 -1.08 14.29 -3.43
N ASP A 147 -2.23 14.96 -3.48
CA ASP A 147 -2.57 16.06 -2.57
C ASP A 147 -3.38 15.51 -1.38
N LEU A 148 -2.71 14.94 -0.36
CA LEU A 148 -3.38 14.51 0.87
C LEU A 148 -3.84 15.74 1.70
N PRO A 149 -5.13 15.85 2.06
CA PRO A 149 -5.60 16.83 3.02
C PRO A 149 -4.89 16.70 4.37
N PRO A 150 -4.36 17.78 4.97
CA PRO A 150 -3.62 17.72 6.24
C PRO A 150 -4.40 17.05 7.38
N GLY A 151 -5.73 17.22 7.40
CA GLY A 151 -6.60 16.62 8.41
C GLY A 151 -6.57 15.08 8.43
N LEU A 152 -6.25 14.43 7.31
CA LEU A 152 -6.14 12.96 7.28
C LEU A 152 -4.88 12.44 7.94
N LEU A 153 -3.76 13.16 7.84
CA LEU A 153 -2.55 12.81 8.58
C LEU A 153 -2.75 13.05 10.08
N ALA A 154 -3.33 14.22 10.45
CA ALA A 154 -3.59 14.60 11.83
C ALA A 154 -4.62 13.70 12.53
N ALA A 155 -5.56 13.11 11.78
CA ALA A 155 -6.50 12.13 12.32
C ALA A 155 -5.77 10.90 12.88
N GLY A 156 -5.75 10.73 14.19
CA GLY A 156 -5.06 9.61 14.85
C GLY A 156 -3.55 9.83 15.09
N ALA A 157 -3.07 11.07 14.97
CA ALA A 157 -1.75 11.57 15.38
C ALA A 157 -1.19 10.96 16.70
N GLY A 158 -2.08 10.83 17.70
CA GLY A 158 -1.72 10.33 19.03
C GLY A 158 -1.62 8.82 19.18
N ASP A 159 -1.97 8.01 18.17
CA ASP A 159 -1.88 6.54 18.24
C ASP A 159 -0.50 6.04 17.79
N PRO A 160 0.35 5.53 18.71
CA PRO A 160 1.67 5.02 18.35
C PRO A 160 1.62 3.88 17.33
N ARG A 161 0.56 3.06 17.34
CA ARG A 161 0.40 1.96 16.38
C ARG A 161 0.20 2.50 14.97
N ARG A 162 -0.63 3.55 14.82
CA ARG A 162 -0.84 4.21 13.53
C ARG A 162 0.46 4.81 13.00
N ARG A 163 1.22 5.52 13.85
CA ARG A 163 2.55 6.04 13.46
C ARG A 163 3.46 4.91 12.95
N GLN A 164 3.48 3.78 13.65
CA GLN A 164 4.25 2.61 13.25
C GLN A 164 3.75 1.95 11.96
N MET A 165 2.46 2.06 11.62
CA MET A 165 1.94 1.65 10.31
C MET A 165 2.39 2.60 9.19
N LEU A 166 2.39 3.91 9.44
CA LEU A 166 2.85 4.92 8.48
C LEU A 166 4.34 4.78 8.16
N ILE A 167 5.18 4.56 9.19
CA ILE A 167 6.62 4.29 9.00
C ILE A 167 6.83 3.04 8.13
N ARG A 168 6.11 1.95 8.41
CA ARG A 168 6.19 0.71 7.62
C ARG A 168 5.74 0.92 6.18
N ALA A 169 4.65 1.65 5.97
CA ALA A 169 4.13 1.94 4.64
C ALA A 169 5.11 2.81 3.83
N LEU A 170 5.80 3.74 4.48
CA LEU A 170 6.84 4.54 3.85
C LEU A 170 8.09 3.71 3.48
N ILE A 171 8.54 2.81 4.36
CA ILE A 171 9.59 1.83 4.05
C ILE A 171 9.18 0.97 2.84
N PHE A 172 7.94 0.48 2.83
CA PHE A 172 7.40 -0.33 1.74
C PHE A 172 7.47 0.40 0.40
N ARG A 173 7.03 1.66 0.33
CA ARG A 173 7.11 2.43 -0.93
C ARG A 173 8.54 2.73 -1.35
N LEU A 174 9.43 3.06 -0.40
CA LEU A 174 10.84 3.34 -0.67
C LEU A 174 11.54 2.12 -1.27
N VAL A 175 11.44 0.97 -0.61
CA VAL A 175 12.12 -0.26 -1.04
C VAL A 175 11.51 -0.78 -2.35
N ALA A 176 10.19 -0.69 -2.52
CA ALA A 176 9.55 -1.07 -3.78
C ALA A 176 10.03 -0.18 -4.94
N LEU A 177 10.13 1.13 -4.73
CA LEU A 177 10.65 2.07 -5.72
C LEU A 177 12.10 1.70 -6.12
N SER A 178 12.96 1.47 -5.14
CA SER A 178 14.35 1.04 -5.39
C SER A 178 14.43 -0.27 -6.18
N GLY A 179 13.56 -1.24 -5.88
CA GLY A 179 13.56 -2.53 -6.56
C GLY A 179 13.04 -2.48 -8.00
N LEU A 180 12.23 -1.48 -8.35
CA LEU A 180 11.76 -1.24 -9.73
C LEU A 180 12.78 -0.48 -10.56
N ALA A 181 13.38 0.53 -9.94
CA ALA A 181 14.42 1.38 -10.49
C ALA A 181 15.65 0.57 -10.97
N GLY A 182 16.09 -0.42 -10.18
CA GLY A 182 17.33 -1.15 -10.42
C GLY A 182 18.58 -0.28 -10.19
N PRO A 183 19.79 -0.86 -10.26
CA PRO A 183 21.04 -0.19 -9.89
C PRO A 183 21.46 0.95 -10.83
N SER A 184 20.86 1.06 -12.01
CA SER A 184 21.19 2.09 -13.02
C SER A 184 20.29 3.33 -12.96
N TRP A 185 19.36 3.39 -12.01
CA TRP A 185 18.39 4.47 -11.92
C TRP A 185 18.88 5.59 -11.00
N SER A 186 19.01 6.79 -11.55
CA SER A 186 19.19 8.01 -10.76
C SER A 186 17.83 8.68 -10.55
N ALA A 187 17.21 8.46 -9.40
CA ALA A 187 16.03 9.23 -8.96
C ALA A 187 16.29 10.74 -8.89
N GLY A 188 17.57 11.10 -8.75
CA GLY A 188 18.02 12.41 -8.31
C GLY A 188 17.67 12.66 -6.83
N GLU A 189 18.31 13.69 -6.27
CA GLU A 189 18.12 14.16 -4.88
C GLU A 189 16.64 14.46 -4.53
N LYS A 190 15.78 14.66 -5.54
CA LYS A 190 14.36 15.00 -5.38
C LYS A 190 13.52 13.89 -4.74
N GLU A 191 13.74 12.62 -5.09
CA GLU A 191 12.98 11.52 -4.47
C GLU A 191 13.43 11.27 -3.03
N ALA A 192 14.74 11.26 -2.77
CA ALA A 192 15.27 11.12 -1.42
C ALA A 192 14.70 12.21 -0.48
N ALA A 193 14.74 13.47 -0.93
CA ALA A 193 14.17 14.60 -0.20
C ALA A 193 12.67 14.45 0.06
N ARG A 194 11.91 13.88 -0.89
CA ARG A 194 10.49 13.59 -0.71
C ARG A 194 10.26 12.58 0.42
N PHE A 195 10.98 11.45 0.42
CA PHE A 195 10.85 10.45 1.49
C PHE A 195 11.22 11.01 2.87
N LEU A 196 12.28 11.82 2.96
CA LEU A 196 12.67 12.50 4.20
C LEU A 196 11.57 13.47 4.68
N THR A 197 11.01 14.27 3.77
CA THR A 197 9.93 15.21 4.09
C THR A 197 8.70 14.48 4.66
N VAL A 198 8.32 13.35 4.06
CA VAL A 198 7.20 12.53 4.55
C VAL A 198 7.54 11.88 5.89
N ALA A 199 8.77 11.39 6.07
CA ALA A 199 9.23 10.82 7.34
C ALA A 199 9.14 11.83 8.49
N GLU A 200 9.47 13.09 8.24
CA GLU A 200 9.29 14.16 9.24
C GLU A 200 7.82 14.51 9.48
N ALA A 201 6.99 14.54 8.44
CA ALA A 201 5.56 14.80 8.59
C ALA A 201 4.88 13.74 9.48
N ILE A 202 5.27 12.47 9.35
CA ILE A 202 4.79 11.36 10.20
C ILE A 202 5.24 11.52 11.66
N GLU A 203 6.41 12.12 11.91
CA GLU A 203 6.91 12.31 13.27
C GLU A 203 6.21 13.50 13.98
N ARG A 204 5.88 14.55 13.21
CA ARG A 204 5.20 15.75 13.71
C ARG A 204 3.68 15.59 13.86
N GLY A 205 3.08 14.71 13.05
CA GLY A 205 1.67 14.34 13.09
C GLY A 205 1.39 13.37 14.22
#